data_AF-K1VES8-F1
#
_entry.id   AF-K1VES8-F1
#
_cell.length_a   1.000
_cell.length_b   1.000
_cell.length_c   1.000
_cell.angle_alpha   90.00
_cell.angle_beta   90.00
_cell.angle_gamma   90.00
#
_symmetry.space_group_name_H-M   'P 1'
#
loop_
_entity.id
_entity.type
_entity.pdbx_description
1 polymer ?
#
loop_
_entity_poly.entity_id
_entity_poly.type
_entity_poly.pdbx_seq_one_letter_code
_entity_poly.pdbx_strand_id
1 'polypeptide(L)'
;MFNAASPVRRGRLAHEEAQAWQSLRLDRTVNEGRGPQATEPRKPFVELSKRQVAPRQRRQQHGRRSAELLSGAGKKLYDGIYRRIIVSSDIRIDEIVDKAARDLDHLFDLLKRHPDDISMQFLLCVAVFIGAQSLPQDAEMRRIRDQLGDVVTTLLLLVLSQRPESFYAIQALEIFSLYAPFAPALPYCLTDPRTLAQGKGIVEASRQISDALNFSSLVLQCRFEPWGNPDFWLWAGVRVAEAQSVLEAARPRKPADLAAARKGVDPVWKNDSLWAAAAVGDNAVENLGKLSVCDRLYRADDLHNSLQRLYSILDVVVTDPSHSPVPMILHEVESFHATMVQQDARHDQILAILKLPSTITSSWLAYRALRRRWVIMKQVITAFHILMSLHFLPGFACAIPNLPSGLPASAKAHYALDRALNANDILTAWMTKSAVVEALRAVLPRRAEAAEQLLSHFVHMPRGTMQPVHDVLAMVVEACKALVEIQVGIWTYQRPVTAGPPPWLPLIGEAGQIMRSQAQYTTPDPESGGETIANGCANILDSLAQSLRDCIAAMEKKHWDVLDQVLGIVQAQPLDIPIPPQPQTTPPQMPPQNLPTPPHIPPQASPQQGPA
;
A
#
# COMPACT_ATOMS: atom_id res chain seq x y z
N MET A 1 -35.50 -26.16 -15.15
CA MET A 1 -36.11 -24.91 -15.67
C MET A 1 -36.54 -24.08 -14.48
N PHE A 2 -35.90 -22.94 -14.22
CA PHE A 2 -36.37 -21.90 -13.30
C PHE A 2 -35.89 -20.55 -13.83
N ASN A 3 -36.75 -19.52 -13.77
CA ASN A 3 -36.58 -18.29 -14.53
C ASN A 3 -35.58 -17.32 -13.89
N ALA A 4 -34.73 -16.71 -14.71
CA ALA A 4 -33.92 -15.56 -14.33
C ALA A 4 -34.79 -14.29 -14.24
N ALA A 5 -34.68 -13.55 -13.13
CA ALA A 5 -35.39 -12.28 -12.95
C ALA A 5 -34.65 -11.12 -13.64
N SER A 6 -35.41 -10.25 -14.33
CA SER A 6 -34.87 -9.20 -15.22
C SER A 6 -34.16 -8.04 -14.48
N PRO A 7 -33.07 -7.45 -15.04
CA PRO A 7 -32.34 -6.32 -14.44
C PRO A 7 -33.18 -5.07 -14.12
N VAL A 8 -34.30 -4.88 -14.82
CA VAL A 8 -35.13 -3.66 -14.75
C VAL A 8 -35.67 -3.36 -13.34
N ARG A 9 -35.82 -4.38 -12.47
CA ARG A 9 -36.29 -4.17 -11.09
C ARG A 9 -35.26 -3.52 -10.15
N ARG A 10 -33.94 -3.59 -10.44
CA ARG A 10 -32.93 -2.99 -9.55
C ARG A 10 -32.80 -1.48 -9.72
N GLY A 11 -33.11 -0.95 -10.91
CA GLY A 11 -33.01 0.49 -11.19
C GLY A 11 -34.07 1.36 -10.52
N ARG A 12 -35.25 0.81 -10.18
CA ARG A 12 -36.36 1.60 -9.62
C ARG A 12 -36.16 1.96 -8.15
N LEU A 13 -35.71 1.00 -7.34
CA LEU A 13 -35.47 1.19 -5.89
C LEU A 13 -34.41 2.27 -5.61
N ALA A 14 -33.33 2.29 -6.39
CA ALA A 14 -32.27 3.29 -6.24
C ALA A 14 -32.72 4.73 -6.58
N HIS A 15 -33.77 4.91 -7.38
CA HIS A 15 -34.30 6.24 -7.71
C HIS A 15 -35.25 6.78 -6.63
N GLU A 16 -36.02 5.90 -6.00
CA GLU A 16 -36.96 6.24 -4.93
C GLU A 16 -36.21 6.63 -3.63
N GLU A 17 -35.10 5.94 -3.29
CA GLU A 17 -34.23 6.36 -2.17
C GLU A 17 -33.57 7.73 -2.42
N ALA A 18 -33.11 8.01 -3.65
CA ALA A 18 -32.43 9.27 -3.97
C ALA A 18 -33.33 10.51 -3.80
N GLN A 19 -34.64 10.39 -4.07
CA GLN A 19 -35.60 11.49 -3.88
C GLN A 19 -35.90 11.74 -2.40
N ALA A 20 -35.90 10.70 -1.55
CA ALA A 20 -36.13 10.84 -0.10
C ALA A 20 -35.01 11.61 0.63
N TRP A 21 -33.78 11.62 0.09
CA TRP A 21 -32.65 12.32 0.69
C TRP A 21 -32.52 13.80 0.29
N GLN A 22 -33.10 14.22 -0.83
CA GLN A 22 -33.01 15.62 -1.29
C GLN A 22 -33.88 16.58 -0.46
N SER A 23 -35.01 16.12 0.08
CA SER A 23 -35.89 16.94 0.93
C SER A 23 -35.26 17.33 2.28
N LEU A 24 -34.31 16.55 2.79
CA LEU A 24 -33.65 16.77 4.09
C LEU A 24 -32.49 17.77 4.06
N ARG A 25 -32.00 18.21 2.88
CA ARG A 25 -30.86 19.14 2.76
C ARG A 25 -31.22 20.63 2.87
N LEU A 26 -32.50 21.01 2.80
CA LEU A 26 -32.91 22.41 2.67
C LEU A 26 -33.03 23.19 4.01
N ASP A 27 -33.14 22.52 5.16
CA ASP A 27 -33.48 23.16 6.44
C ASP A 27 -32.28 23.65 7.29
N ARG A 28 -31.02 23.59 6.80
CA ARG A 28 -29.82 23.76 7.66
C ARG A 28 -28.85 24.89 7.33
N THR A 29 -29.11 25.75 6.34
CA THR A 29 -28.13 26.73 5.83
C THR A 29 -28.31 28.17 6.33
N VAL A 30 -28.87 28.38 7.53
CA VAL A 30 -29.05 29.73 8.12
C VAL A 30 -28.47 29.79 9.53
N ASN A 31 -27.20 30.22 9.63
CA ASN A 31 -26.57 31.07 10.67
C ASN A 31 -25.12 30.68 10.98
N GLU A 32 -24.16 31.31 10.30
CA GLU A 32 -22.79 31.50 10.80
C GLU A 32 -22.27 32.90 10.44
N GLY A 33 -21.45 33.50 11.30
CA GLY A 33 -20.74 34.73 10.95
C GLY A 33 -20.04 35.47 12.08
N ARG A 34 -18.69 35.49 12.01
CA ARG A 34 -17.71 36.57 12.34
C ARG A 34 -16.50 36.10 13.18
N GLY A 35 -15.28 36.33 12.65
CA GLY A 35 -14.01 36.45 13.41
C GLY A 35 -13.78 37.89 13.89
N PRO A 36 -12.55 38.48 13.94
CA PRO A 36 -11.24 37.98 13.42
C PRO A 36 -9.95 38.42 14.24
N GLN A 37 -8.74 38.31 13.62
CA GLN A 37 -7.47 39.06 13.88
C GLN A 37 -6.65 38.80 15.19
N ALA A 38 -5.31 39.02 15.31
CA ALA A 38 -4.15 39.15 14.39
C ALA A 38 -2.79 39.25 15.18
N THR A 39 -1.64 39.37 14.45
CA THR A 39 -0.28 39.95 14.79
C THR A 39 0.88 39.13 15.42
N GLU A 40 1.83 38.70 14.57
CA GLU A 40 3.24 39.21 14.39
C GLU A 40 4.38 39.12 15.48
N PRO A 41 5.71 39.24 15.15
CA PRO A 41 6.71 38.16 15.40
C PRO A 41 8.06 38.58 16.05
N ARG A 42 9.02 37.63 16.29
CA ARG A 42 10.50 37.91 16.33
C ARG A 42 11.49 36.71 16.47
N LYS A 43 12.30 36.50 15.41
CA LYS A 43 13.80 36.34 15.26
C LYS A 43 14.72 35.55 16.26
N PRO A 44 15.95 35.12 15.82
CA PRO A 44 16.64 33.90 16.31
C PRO A 44 18.09 34.08 16.88
N PHE A 45 18.70 32.99 17.40
CA PHE A 45 20.15 32.68 17.59
C PHE A 45 20.30 31.24 18.17
N VAL A 46 21.40 30.44 18.12
CA VAL A 46 22.62 30.34 17.28
C VAL A 46 23.27 28.92 17.47
N GLU A 47 24.38 28.61 16.79
CA GLU A 47 25.12 27.31 16.81
C GLU A 47 25.80 26.89 18.15
N LEU A 48 26.16 25.60 18.32
CA LEU A 48 27.59 25.18 18.44
C LEU A 48 27.92 23.65 18.50
N SER A 49 28.94 23.28 17.71
CA SER A 49 30.03 22.30 17.95
C SER A 49 29.83 20.76 18.01
N LYS A 50 30.50 20.13 17.04
CA LYS A 50 30.95 18.75 16.84
C LYS A 50 31.78 18.13 17.99
N ARG A 51 31.78 16.78 18.09
CA ARG A 51 33.02 15.97 18.29
C ARG A 51 32.87 14.53 17.75
N GLN A 52 33.94 14.00 17.15
CA GLN A 52 34.09 12.60 16.69
C GLN A 52 35.07 11.86 17.62
N VAL A 53 35.06 10.52 17.61
CA VAL A 53 36.21 9.58 17.50
C VAL A 53 35.65 8.16 17.27
N ALA A 54 36.41 7.29 16.58
CA ALA A 54 35.96 6.01 16.01
C ALA A 54 36.88 4.81 16.44
N PRO A 55 36.80 3.57 15.88
CA PRO A 55 36.78 2.36 16.71
C PRO A 55 37.81 1.26 16.30
N ARG A 56 37.55 0.00 16.71
CA ARG A 56 38.09 -1.32 16.24
C ARG A 56 39.29 -1.93 17.00
N GLN A 57 39.03 -2.95 17.84
CA GLN A 57 39.97 -4.09 18.06
C GLN A 57 39.40 -5.36 18.74
N ARG A 58 38.07 -5.61 18.74
CA ARG A 58 37.43 -6.70 19.55
C ARG A 58 36.70 -7.82 18.78
N ARG A 59 37.06 -8.14 17.52
CA ARG A 59 36.25 -9.04 16.65
C ARG A 59 36.78 -10.44 16.31
N GLN A 60 37.93 -10.91 16.82
CA GLN A 60 38.49 -12.22 16.40
C GLN A 60 38.60 -13.31 17.48
N GLN A 61 38.31 -13.05 18.76
CA GLN A 61 38.35 -14.09 19.81
C GLN A 61 36.98 -14.69 20.20
N HIS A 62 35.86 -14.16 19.71
CA HIS A 62 34.52 -14.67 20.08
C HIS A 62 34.06 -15.93 19.34
N GLY A 63 34.70 -16.32 18.22
CA GLY A 63 34.15 -17.34 17.32
C GLY A 63 34.16 -18.78 17.83
N ARG A 64 35.00 -19.15 18.81
CA ARG A 64 35.19 -20.56 19.24
C ARG A 64 34.60 -20.93 20.60
N ARG A 65 34.14 -19.97 21.43
CA ARG A 65 33.40 -20.27 22.67
C ARG A 65 31.89 -20.44 22.48
N SER A 66 31.36 -20.02 21.33
CA SER A 66 29.91 -19.98 21.10
C SER A 66 29.27 -21.33 20.77
N ALA A 67 30.03 -22.33 20.33
CA ALA A 67 29.46 -23.62 19.89
C ALA A 67 29.08 -24.54 21.07
N GLU A 68 29.91 -24.64 22.11
CA GLU A 68 29.68 -25.55 23.24
C GLU A 68 28.70 -24.97 24.29
N LEU A 69 28.47 -23.65 24.28
CA LEU A 69 27.43 -23.03 25.11
C LEU A 69 26.01 -23.34 24.60
N LEU A 70 25.83 -23.68 23.31
CA LEU A 70 24.50 -23.79 22.70
C LEU A 70 23.74 -25.09 23.04
N SER A 71 24.42 -26.19 23.38
CA SER A 71 23.74 -27.44 23.77
C SER A 71 23.21 -27.40 25.22
N GLY A 72 23.90 -26.71 26.12
CA GLY A 72 23.46 -26.49 27.50
C GLY A 72 22.52 -25.29 27.67
N ALA A 73 22.65 -24.26 26.82
CA ALA A 73 21.80 -23.08 26.88
C ALA A 73 20.35 -23.38 26.49
N GLY A 74 20.08 -24.26 25.52
CA GLY A 74 18.72 -24.52 25.04
C GLY A 74 17.71 -24.87 26.15
N LYS A 75 18.12 -25.64 27.16
CA LYS A 75 17.24 -26.03 28.28
C LYS A 75 17.07 -24.92 29.32
N LYS A 76 18.13 -24.16 29.63
CA LYS A 76 18.05 -23.00 30.53
C LYS A 76 17.36 -21.78 29.89
N LEU A 77 17.41 -21.67 28.56
CA LEU A 77 16.63 -20.71 27.80
C LEU A 77 15.15 -21.08 27.84
N TYR A 78 14.82 -22.38 27.72
CA TYR A 78 13.45 -22.89 27.91
C TYR A 78 12.87 -22.53 29.28
N ASP A 79 13.58 -22.83 30.37
CA ASP A 79 13.16 -22.50 31.74
C ASP A 79 13.17 -20.98 32.02
N GLY A 80 14.06 -20.23 31.35
CA GLY A 80 14.14 -18.77 31.43
C GLY A 80 13.03 -18.03 30.68
N ILE A 81 12.60 -18.55 29.53
CA ILE A 81 11.48 -18.04 28.75
C ILE A 81 10.15 -18.34 29.48
N TYR A 82 10.00 -19.52 30.07
CA TYR A 82 8.82 -19.83 30.92
C TYR A 82 8.72 -18.97 32.19
N ARG A 83 9.77 -18.24 32.58
CA ARG A 83 9.72 -17.21 33.63
C ARG A 83 9.51 -15.77 33.12
N ARG A 84 9.42 -15.56 31.80
CA ARG A 84 9.03 -14.27 31.18
C ARG A 84 7.67 -14.29 30.49
N ILE A 85 7.07 -15.45 30.25
CA ILE A 85 5.65 -15.61 29.88
C ILE A 85 4.73 -15.52 31.12
N ILE A 86 5.24 -14.91 32.20
CA ILE A 86 4.41 -14.14 33.12
C ILE A 86 4.81 -12.68 32.88
N VAL A 87 4.06 -12.00 32.01
CA VAL A 87 3.81 -10.56 32.15
C VAL A 87 3.55 -10.33 33.63
N SER A 88 4.33 -9.48 34.29
CA SER A 88 4.32 -9.34 35.75
C SER A 88 2.88 -9.36 36.26
N SER A 89 2.56 -10.34 37.12
CA SER A 89 1.21 -10.60 37.64
C SER A 89 0.57 -9.41 38.37
N ASP A 90 1.36 -8.38 38.59
CA ASP A 90 1.07 -7.18 39.37
C ASP A 90 0.70 -5.98 38.47
N ILE A 91 0.84 -6.10 37.13
CA ILE A 91 0.51 -5.05 36.15
C ILE A 91 -0.44 -5.61 35.09
N ARG A 92 -1.74 -5.46 35.35
CA ARG A 92 -2.77 -5.60 34.33
C ARG A 92 -2.75 -4.37 33.43
N ILE A 93 -2.10 -4.48 32.27
CA ILE A 93 -1.98 -3.38 31.30
C ILE A 93 -3.36 -2.82 30.95
N ASP A 94 -4.38 -3.68 30.81
CA ASP A 94 -5.75 -3.26 30.54
C ASP A 94 -6.32 -2.36 31.64
N GLU A 95 -6.17 -2.73 32.92
CA GLU A 95 -6.59 -1.89 34.06
C GLU A 95 -5.79 -0.59 34.16
N ILE A 96 -4.49 -0.63 33.82
CA ILE A 96 -3.67 0.57 33.74
C ILE A 96 -4.12 1.48 32.61
N VAL A 97 -4.37 0.97 31.41
CA VAL A 97 -4.83 1.76 30.26
C VAL A 97 -6.23 2.33 30.54
N ASP A 98 -7.13 1.52 31.08
CA ASP A 98 -8.48 1.95 31.50
C ASP A 98 -8.44 3.04 32.57
N LYS A 99 -7.50 2.96 33.51
CA LYS A 99 -7.34 3.96 34.57
C LYS A 99 -6.59 5.19 34.08
N ALA A 100 -5.56 5.04 33.24
CA ALA A 100 -4.80 6.12 32.63
C ALA A 100 -5.62 6.93 31.61
N ALA A 101 -6.52 6.28 30.87
CA ALA A 101 -7.51 6.95 30.02
C ALA A 101 -8.59 7.69 30.83
N ARG A 102 -8.70 7.41 32.14
CA ARG A 102 -9.58 8.12 33.09
C ARG A 102 -8.85 9.12 33.99
N ASP A 103 -7.52 9.02 34.10
CA ASP A 103 -6.67 9.78 35.03
C ASP A 103 -5.27 9.96 34.42
N LEU A 104 -5.03 11.16 33.87
CA LEU A 104 -3.78 11.50 33.19
C LEU A 104 -2.61 11.67 34.17
N ASP A 105 -2.88 12.12 35.40
CA ASP A 105 -1.86 12.23 36.45
C ASP A 105 -1.38 10.83 36.84
N HIS A 106 -2.26 9.82 36.85
CA HIS A 106 -1.86 8.44 37.04
C HIS A 106 -0.97 7.90 35.91
N LEU A 107 -1.22 8.27 34.65
CA LEU A 107 -0.32 7.93 33.54
C LEU A 107 1.05 8.58 33.74
N PHE A 108 1.12 9.88 34.00
CA PHE A 108 2.37 10.57 34.23
C PHE A 108 3.12 10.02 35.47
N ASP A 109 2.41 9.61 36.51
CA ASP A 109 3.01 8.93 37.67
C ASP A 109 3.54 7.54 37.35
N LEU A 110 2.92 6.79 36.44
CA LEU A 110 3.46 5.53 35.95
C LEU A 110 4.71 5.75 35.08
N LEU A 111 4.71 6.76 34.21
CA LEU A 111 5.90 7.15 33.42
C LEU A 111 7.05 7.55 34.36
N LYS A 112 6.78 8.36 35.41
CA LYS A 112 7.76 8.74 36.45
C LYS A 112 8.30 7.53 37.25
N ARG A 113 7.54 6.44 37.38
CA ARG A 113 7.96 5.21 38.10
C ARG A 113 8.84 4.28 37.26
N HIS A 114 8.78 4.39 35.93
CA HIS A 114 9.54 3.57 34.98
C HIS A 114 10.41 4.42 34.04
N PRO A 115 11.21 5.38 34.54
CA PRO A 115 11.89 6.39 33.71
C PRO A 115 12.87 5.79 32.70
N ASP A 116 13.43 4.61 32.99
CA ASP A 116 14.42 3.93 32.16
C ASP A 116 13.83 3.02 31.06
N ASP A 117 12.54 2.64 31.13
CA ASP A 117 11.90 1.78 30.13
C ASP A 117 11.13 2.60 29.09
N ILE A 118 11.87 3.20 28.17
CA ILE A 118 11.35 3.97 27.03
C ILE A 118 10.37 3.15 26.17
N SER A 119 10.52 1.81 26.11
CA SER A 119 9.68 0.95 25.27
C SER A 119 8.29 0.76 25.88
N MET A 120 8.24 0.52 27.20
CA MET A 120 6.99 0.41 27.95
C MET A 120 6.28 1.75 28.05
N GLN A 121 7.01 2.84 28.31
CA GLN A 121 6.48 4.21 28.28
C GLN A 121 5.84 4.52 26.93
N PHE A 122 6.54 4.24 25.83
CA PHE A 122 6.02 4.45 24.48
C PHE A 122 4.71 3.67 24.27
N LEU A 123 4.70 2.35 24.50
CA LEU A 123 3.50 1.53 24.34
C LEU A 123 2.29 2.04 25.14
N LEU A 124 2.49 2.42 26.40
CA LEU A 124 1.42 2.97 27.25
C LEU A 124 0.88 4.29 26.70
N CYS A 125 1.75 5.23 26.34
CA CYS A 125 1.35 6.50 25.74
C CYS A 125 0.63 6.31 24.40
N VAL A 126 1.09 5.38 23.55
CA VAL A 126 0.43 5.02 22.29
C VAL A 126 -0.99 4.47 22.54
N ALA A 127 -1.13 3.52 23.46
CA ALA A 127 -2.41 2.89 23.76
C ALA A 127 -3.43 3.91 24.31
N VAL A 128 -3.02 4.75 25.26
CA VAL A 128 -3.88 5.79 25.84
C VAL A 128 -4.20 6.88 24.81
N PHE A 129 -3.24 7.31 23.98
CA PHE A 129 -3.50 8.30 22.92
C PHE A 129 -4.57 7.79 21.94
N ILE A 130 -4.45 6.54 21.47
CA ILE A 130 -5.43 5.95 20.54
C ILE A 130 -6.79 5.72 21.21
N GLY A 131 -6.81 5.26 22.46
CA GLY A 131 -8.02 5.16 23.26
C GLY A 131 -8.74 6.52 23.40
N ALA A 132 -7.97 7.58 23.67
CA ALA A 132 -8.48 8.95 23.77
C ALA A 132 -9.07 9.48 22.45
N GLN A 133 -8.69 8.96 21.28
CA GLN A 133 -9.33 9.32 20.00
C GLN A 133 -10.76 8.78 19.86
N SER A 134 -11.15 7.78 20.65
CA SER A 134 -12.54 7.28 20.69
C SER A 134 -13.48 8.13 21.56
N LEU A 135 -12.92 9.02 22.39
CA LEU A 135 -13.66 9.84 23.34
C LEU A 135 -14.22 11.14 22.70
N PRO A 136 -15.22 11.78 23.32
CA PRO A 136 -15.78 13.05 22.84
C PRO A 136 -14.74 14.17 22.60
N GLN A 137 -15.13 15.13 21.76
CA GLN A 137 -14.27 16.21 21.24
C GLN A 137 -14.29 17.48 22.15
N ASP A 138 -14.43 17.31 23.46
CA ASP A 138 -14.48 18.45 24.39
C ASP A 138 -13.09 19.12 24.57
N ALA A 139 -13.03 20.17 25.39
CA ALA A 139 -11.79 20.90 25.61
C ALA A 139 -10.76 20.11 26.46
N GLU A 140 -11.22 19.17 27.27
CA GLU A 140 -10.39 18.36 28.17
C GLU A 140 -9.71 17.23 27.37
N MET A 141 -10.48 16.48 26.59
CA MET A 141 -9.98 15.42 25.71
C MET A 141 -9.05 15.96 24.62
N ARG A 142 -9.28 17.18 24.11
CA ARG A 142 -8.34 17.83 23.19
C ARG A 142 -7.01 18.16 23.88
N ARG A 143 -7.04 18.82 25.04
CA ARG A 143 -5.83 19.07 25.84
C ARG A 143 -5.06 17.79 26.17
N ILE A 144 -5.75 16.70 26.49
CA ILE A 144 -5.14 15.38 26.73
C ILE A 144 -4.41 14.88 25.48
N ARG A 145 -5.05 14.94 24.30
CA ARG A 145 -4.43 14.51 23.03
C ARG A 145 -3.22 15.37 22.66
N ASP A 146 -3.29 16.69 22.87
CA ASP A 146 -2.18 17.60 22.60
C ASP A 146 -0.98 17.29 23.51
N GLN A 147 -1.21 17.18 24.83
CA GLN A 147 -0.17 16.85 25.80
C GLN A 147 0.44 15.45 25.57
N LEU A 148 -0.37 14.46 25.22
CA LEU A 148 0.13 13.13 24.86
C LEU A 148 0.84 13.13 23.51
N GLY A 149 0.46 14.00 22.57
CA GLY A 149 1.03 14.05 21.23
C GLY A 149 2.53 14.35 21.22
N ASP A 150 2.96 15.35 21.99
CA ASP A 150 4.38 15.69 22.16
C ASP A 150 5.17 14.56 22.82
N VAL A 151 4.60 13.93 23.85
CA VAL A 151 5.22 12.82 24.59
C VAL A 151 5.37 11.59 23.69
N VAL A 152 4.30 11.19 23.00
CA VAL A 152 4.28 10.08 22.03
C VAL A 152 5.27 10.32 20.90
N THR A 153 5.33 11.54 20.36
CA THR A 153 6.29 11.92 19.30
C THR A 153 7.73 11.82 19.79
N THR A 154 8.02 12.33 20.99
CA THR A 154 9.35 12.27 21.60
C THR A 154 9.78 10.82 21.84
N LEU A 155 8.90 10.01 22.43
CA LEU A 155 9.15 8.59 22.71
C LEU A 155 9.34 7.77 21.42
N LEU A 156 8.56 8.04 20.36
CA LEU A 156 8.76 7.44 19.04
C LEU A 156 10.17 7.74 18.50
N LEU A 157 10.61 9.00 18.53
CA LEU A 157 11.94 9.39 18.06
C LEU A 157 13.07 8.73 18.89
N LEU A 158 12.88 8.57 20.20
CA LEU A 158 13.79 7.82 21.06
C LEU A 158 13.84 6.32 20.69
N VAL A 159 12.69 5.67 20.50
CA VAL A 159 12.63 4.26 20.08
C VAL A 159 13.28 4.06 18.70
N LEU A 160 13.00 4.92 17.73
CA LEU A 160 13.57 4.82 16.37
C LEU A 160 15.09 5.06 16.34
N SER A 161 15.61 5.93 17.22
CA SER A 161 17.05 6.25 17.29
C SER A 161 17.85 5.26 18.13
N GLN A 162 17.30 4.77 19.24
CA GLN A 162 17.98 3.81 20.14
C GLN A 162 17.81 2.35 19.70
N ARG A 163 16.69 2.02 19.04
CA ARG A 163 16.31 0.66 18.60
C ARG A 163 16.36 -0.37 19.74
N PRO A 164 15.59 -0.16 20.82
CA PRO A 164 15.59 -1.06 21.97
C PRO A 164 15.15 -2.47 21.57
N GLU A 165 15.87 -3.49 22.04
CA GLU A 165 15.55 -4.91 21.88
C GLU A 165 14.37 -5.30 22.81
N SER A 166 13.16 -4.79 22.50
CA SER A 166 11.96 -4.95 23.32
C SER A 166 10.70 -5.25 22.50
N PHE A 167 9.91 -6.24 22.94
CA PHE A 167 8.61 -6.55 22.35
C PHE A 167 7.61 -5.39 22.49
N TYR A 168 7.68 -4.59 23.58
CA TYR A 168 6.83 -3.41 23.75
C TYR A 168 7.08 -2.36 22.66
N ALA A 169 8.34 -2.17 22.26
CA ALA A 169 8.69 -1.29 21.15
C ALA A 169 8.13 -1.81 19.82
N ILE A 170 8.24 -3.11 19.55
CA ILE A 170 7.63 -3.72 18.36
C ILE A 170 6.12 -3.51 18.36
N GLN A 171 5.43 -3.78 19.46
CA GLN A 171 3.97 -3.65 19.58
C GLN A 171 3.51 -2.20 19.39
N ALA A 172 4.19 -1.25 20.02
CA ALA A 172 3.88 0.17 19.86
C ALA A 172 4.09 0.65 18.41
N LEU A 173 5.20 0.23 17.77
CA LEU A 173 5.49 0.55 16.37
C LEU A 173 4.55 -0.17 15.38
N GLU A 174 4.09 -1.39 15.67
CA GLU A 174 3.06 -2.09 14.87
C GLU A 174 1.75 -1.30 14.88
N ILE A 175 1.26 -0.94 16.08
CA ILE A 175 0.08 -0.10 16.26
C ILE A 175 0.24 1.23 15.52
N PHE A 176 1.41 1.86 15.61
CA PHE A 176 1.75 3.09 14.87
C PHE A 176 1.71 2.91 13.35
N SER A 177 2.27 1.83 12.83
CA SER A 177 2.31 1.57 11.38
C SER A 177 0.90 1.46 10.78
N LEU A 178 -0.08 1.05 11.59
CA LEU A 178 -1.49 0.97 11.22
C LEU A 178 -2.22 2.30 11.43
N TYR A 179 -2.10 2.91 12.62
CA TYR A 179 -2.93 4.04 13.02
C TYR A 179 -2.39 5.40 12.52
N ALA A 180 -1.06 5.54 12.48
CA ALA A 180 -0.34 6.75 12.15
C ALA A 180 0.91 6.49 11.25
N PRO A 181 0.78 5.84 10.07
CA PRO A 181 1.91 5.57 9.17
C PRO A 181 2.75 6.81 8.83
N PHE A 182 2.18 8.01 8.70
CA PHE A 182 2.92 9.23 8.36
C PHE A 182 3.65 9.90 9.55
N ALA A 183 4.10 9.11 10.54
CA ALA A 183 4.72 9.64 11.75
C ALA A 183 5.97 10.52 11.44
N PRO A 184 6.26 11.56 12.25
CA PRO A 184 5.72 11.86 13.57
C PRO A 184 4.29 12.43 13.60
N ALA A 185 3.69 12.79 12.45
CA ALA A 185 2.33 13.33 12.43
C ALA A 185 1.30 12.33 12.97
N LEU A 186 0.64 12.72 14.06
CA LEU A 186 -0.41 11.96 14.72
C LEU A 186 -1.80 12.34 14.21
N PRO A 187 -2.78 11.42 14.22
CA PRO A 187 -4.16 11.75 13.91
C PRO A 187 -4.69 12.87 14.79
N TYR A 188 -5.29 13.88 14.14
CA TYR A 188 -5.85 15.07 14.79
C TYR A 188 -4.84 15.95 15.54
N CYS A 189 -3.54 15.85 15.23
CA CYS A 189 -2.53 16.81 15.67
C CYS A 189 -2.07 17.67 14.47
N LEU A 190 -1.70 18.92 14.74
CA LEU A 190 -1.03 19.77 13.75
C LEU A 190 0.40 19.27 13.53
N THR A 191 0.89 19.29 12.30
CA THR A 191 2.29 18.97 11.99
C THR A 191 2.78 19.80 10.82
N ASP A 192 4.07 20.17 10.82
CA ASP A 192 4.72 20.77 9.66
C ASP A 192 4.86 19.71 8.55
N PRO A 193 4.25 19.88 7.36
CA PRO A 193 4.33 18.91 6.28
C PRO A 193 5.77 18.56 5.84
N ARG A 194 6.75 19.43 6.12
CA ARG A 194 8.18 19.22 5.82
C ARG A 194 8.84 18.18 6.72
N THR A 195 8.25 17.84 7.86
CA THR A 195 8.79 16.85 8.81
C THR A 195 8.19 15.44 8.63
N LEU A 196 7.23 15.29 7.71
CA LEU A 196 6.58 14.01 7.41
C LEU A 196 7.59 12.99 6.84
N ALA A 197 7.77 11.88 7.54
CA ALA A 197 8.48 10.72 7.02
C ALA A 197 7.52 9.72 6.36
N GLN A 198 8.05 8.89 5.46
CA GLN A 198 7.30 7.73 4.95
C GLN A 198 7.19 6.66 6.03
N GLY A 199 6.00 6.07 6.22
CA GLY A 199 5.73 5.05 7.24
C GLY A 199 6.56 3.77 7.15
N LYS A 200 7.24 3.56 6.02
CA LYS A 200 8.32 2.57 5.87
C LYS A 200 9.33 2.62 7.01
N GLY A 201 9.63 3.80 7.57
CA GLY A 201 10.57 3.96 8.69
C GLY A 201 10.12 3.23 9.97
N ILE A 202 8.82 3.25 10.27
CA ILE A 202 8.22 2.59 11.44
C ILE A 202 8.31 1.07 11.26
N VAL A 203 7.84 0.57 10.11
CA VAL A 203 7.80 -0.87 9.79
C VAL A 203 9.21 -1.46 9.74
N GLU A 204 10.17 -0.76 9.13
CA GLU A 204 11.55 -1.21 9.06
C GLU A 204 12.23 -1.21 10.44
N ALA A 205 11.88 -0.28 11.34
CA ALA A 205 12.34 -0.33 12.73
C ALA A 205 11.76 -1.54 13.48
N SER A 206 10.44 -1.81 13.38
CA SER A 206 9.83 -3.03 13.94
C SER A 206 10.49 -4.30 13.43
N ARG A 207 10.78 -4.35 12.12
CA ARG A 207 11.45 -5.49 11.48
C ARG A 207 12.87 -5.68 12.03
N GLN A 208 13.66 -4.61 12.17
CA GLN A 208 15.02 -4.70 12.70
C GLN A 208 15.06 -5.07 14.19
N ILE A 209 14.13 -4.60 15.01
CA ILE A 209 14.02 -5.00 16.42
C ILE A 209 13.57 -6.47 16.51
N SER A 210 12.62 -6.90 15.68
CA SER A 210 12.18 -8.30 15.52
C SER A 210 13.35 -9.21 15.12
N ASP A 211 14.21 -8.77 14.20
CA ASP A 211 15.37 -9.54 13.75
C ASP A 211 16.43 -9.65 14.87
N ALA A 212 16.70 -8.56 15.60
CA ALA A 212 17.63 -8.55 16.74
C ALA A 212 17.18 -9.51 17.86
N LEU A 213 15.88 -9.54 18.16
CA LEU A 213 15.26 -10.49 19.09
C LEU A 213 15.18 -11.93 18.56
N ASN A 214 15.61 -12.20 17.32
CA ASN A 214 15.48 -13.49 16.63
C ASN A 214 14.04 -14.03 16.61
N PHE A 215 13.07 -13.12 16.48
CA PHE A 215 11.64 -13.39 16.75
C PHE A 215 11.07 -14.54 15.89
N SER A 216 11.37 -14.57 14.59
CA SER A 216 10.94 -15.67 13.69
C SER A 216 11.45 -17.03 14.16
N SER A 217 12.65 -17.12 14.76
CA SER A 217 13.16 -18.39 15.33
C SER A 217 12.40 -18.78 16.60
N LEU A 218 12.13 -17.83 17.50
CA LEU A 218 11.38 -18.09 18.73
C LEU A 218 9.97 -18.61 18.44
N VAL A 219 9.28 -18.01 17.48
CA VAL A 219 7.89 -18.35 17.14
C VAL A 219 7.79 -19.63 16.28
N LEU A 220 8.70 -19.85 15.33
CA LEU A 220 8.61 -20.99 14.39
C LEU A 220 9.25 -22.28 14.91
N GLN A 221 10.24 -22.21 15.81
CA GLN A 221 10.90 -23.40 16.35
C GLN A 221 10.18 -23.96 17.58
N CYS A 222 9.61 -23.09 18.40
CA CYS A 222 8.77 -23.51 19.52
C CYS A 222 7.39 -23.90 18.99
N ARG A 223 7.00 -25.18 19.16
CA ARG A 223 5.70 -25.72 18.73
C ARG A 223 4.55 -25.29 19.65
N PHE A 224 4.39 -23.99 19.86
CA PHE A 224 3.25 -23.45 20.61
C PHE A 224 1.98 -23.50 19.77
N GLU A 225 0.84 -23.64 20.43
CA GLU A 225 -0.46 -23.43 19.79
C GLU A 225 -0.59 -21.93 19.45
N PRO A 226 -0.87 -21.56 18.18
CA PRO A 226 -0.93 -20.16 17.78
C PRO A 226 -1.98 -19.34 18.55
N TRP A 227 -3.09 -19.97 18.96
CA TRP A 227 -4.25 -19.27 19.52
C TRP A 227 -3.93 -18.49 20.81
N GLY A 228 -3.29 -19.15 21.77
CA GLY A 228 -2.98 -18.60 23.10
C GLY A 228 -1.61 -17.92 23.22
N ASN A 229 -0.86 -17.79 22.12
CA ASN A 229 0.49 -17.23 22.14
C ASN A 229 0.51 -15.76 21.64
N PRO A 230 0.61 -14.75 22.52
CA PRO A 230 0.63 -13.34 22.09
C PRO A 230 1.84 -13.01 21.21
N ASP A 231 2.99 -13.65 21.47
CA ASP A 231 4.23 -13.47 20.69
C ASP A 231 4.05 -13.91 19.23
N PHE A 232 3.26 -14.97 18.99
CA PHE A 232 2.90 -15.39 17.64
C PHE A 232 2.07 -14.33 16.91
N TRP A 233 1.07 -13.75 17.57
CA TRP A 233 0.20 -12.73 16.97
C TRP A 233 0.94 -11.43 16.69
N LEU A 234 1.81 -10.99 17.60
CA LEU A 234 2.68 -9.83 17.41
C LEU A 234 3.64 -10.04 16.22
N TRP A 235 4.30 -11.21 16.14
CA TRP A 235 5.14 -11.56 15.00
C TRP A 235 4.35 -11.56 13.68
N ALA A 236 3.17 -12.17 13.66
CA ALA A 236 2.28 -12.19 12.50
C ALA A 236 1.84 -10.79 12.07
N GLY A 237 1.53 -9.90 13.02
CA GLY A 237 1.21 -8.49 12.79
C GLY A 237 2.37 -7.72 12.15
N VAL A 238 3.61 -7.91 12.64
CA VAL A 238 4.82 -7.35 12.00
C VAL A 238 4.99 -7.84 10.57
N ARG A 239 4.74 -9.14 10.28
CA ARG A 239 4.82 -9.66 8.90
C ARG A 239 3.74 -9.09 7.99
N VAL A 240 2.55 -8.77 8.52
CA VAL A 240 1.52 -8.01 7.78
C VAL A 240 2.01 -6.61 7.44
N ALA A 241 2.56 -5.88 8.42
CA ALA A 241 3.06 -4.52 8.22
C ALA A 241 4.22 -4.48 7.20
N GLU A 242 5.17 -5.42 7.29
CA GLU A 242 6.24 -5.63 6.31
C GLU A 242 5.66 -5.87 4.91
N ALA A 243 4.72 -6.82 4.77
CA ALA A 243 4.12 -7.12 3.48
C ALA A 243 3.36 -5.94 2.87
N GLN A 244 2.80 -5.04 3.69
CA GLN A 244 2.14 -3.83 3.22
C GLN A 244 3.14 -2.76 2.76
N SER A 245 4.22 -2.50 3.52
CA SER A 245 5.21 -1.48 3.16
C SER A 245 5.95 -1.79 1.84
N VAL A 246 6.12 -3.08 1.51
CA VAL A 246 6.76 -3.50 0.25
C VAL A 246 5.86 -3.29 -0.98
N LEU A 247 4.53 -3.16 -0.81
CA LEU A 247 3.61 -2.80 -1.92
C LEU A 247 3.80 -1.35 -2.40
N GLU A 248 4.51 -0.52 -1.65
CA GLU A 248 4.91 0.84 -2.03
C GLU A 248 6.26 0.89 -2.77
N ALA A 249 6.84 -0.26 -3.13
CA ALA A 249 7.97 -0.33 -4.04
C ALA A 249 7.49 -0.33 -5.51
N ALA A 250 8.26 0.24 -6.43
CA ALA A 250 7.93 0.24 -7.86
C ALA A 250 7.79 -1.18 -8.45
N ARG A 251 8.48 -2.17 -7.85
CA ARG A 251 8.33 -3.60 -8.16
C ARG A 251 8.27 -4.38 -6.83
N PRO A 252 7.07 -4.57 -6.24
CA PRO A 252 6.92 -5.28 -4.98
C PRO A 252 7.47 -6.70 -5.06
N ARG A 253 8.21 -7.12 -4.04
CA ARG A 253 8.66 -8.51 -3.87
C ARG A 253 7.97 -9.10 -2.65
N LYS A 254 7.62 -10.38 -2.72
CA LYS A 254 7.06 -11.09 -1.58
C LYS A 254 8.09 -11.15 -0.43
N PRO A 255 7.76 -10.71 0.79
CA PRO A 255 8.63 -10.90 1.96
C PRO A 255 8.85 -12.38 2.26
N ALA A 256 10.05 -12.74 2.70
CA ALA A 256 10.45 -14.15 2.89
C ALA A 256 9.54 -14.89 3.90
N ASP A 257 9.26 -14.26 5.04
CA ASP A 257 8.52 -14.87 6.15
C ASP A 257 6.98 -14.81 5.96
N LEU A 258 6.45 -14.10 4.96
CA LEU A 258 5.00 -13.93 4.76
C LEU A 258 4.28 -15.28 4.55
N ALA A 259 4.90 -16.17 3.76
CA ALA A 259 4.36 -17.50 3.52
C ALA A 259 4.39 -18.38 4.79
N ALA A 260 5.40 -18.20 5.64
CA ALA A 260 5.49 -18.88 6.93
C ALA A 260 4.43 -18.37 7.91
N ALA A 261 4.20 -17.04 7.96
CA ALA A 261 3.16 -16.43 8.78
C ALA A 261 1.75 -16.89 8.36
N ARG A 262 1.46 -16.91 7.05
CA ARG A 262 0.20 -17.49 6.53
C ARG A 262 0.03 -18.94 6.97
N LYS A 263 1.05 -19.78 6.78
CA LYS A 263 1.03 -21.19 7.20
C LYS A 263 0.87 -21.36 8.72
N GLY A 264 1.33 -20.40 9.51
CA GLY A 264 1.13 -20.36 10.96
C GLY A 264 -0.32 -20.09 11.37
N VAL A 265 -1.03 -19.19 10.68
CA VAL A 265 -2.45 -18.90 10.96
C VAL A 265 -3.44 -19.86 10.30
N ASP A 266 -3.00 -20.65 9.31
CA ASP A 266 -3.83 -21.63 8.59
C ASP A 266 -4.68 -22.56 9.49
N PRO A 267 -4.13 -23.16 10.58
CA PRO A 267 -4.91 -23.99 11.50
C PRO A 267 -5.99 -23.22 12.25
N VAL A 268 -5.80 -21.92 12.49
CA VAL A 268 -6.78 -21.03 13.13
C VAL A 268 -7.83 -20.60 12.13
N TRP A 269 -7.42 -20.05 10.98
CA TRP A 269 -8.31 -19.52 9.96
C TRP A 269 -9.33 -20.55 9.43
N LYS A 270 -8.93 -21.83 9.37
CA LYS A 270 -9.75 -22.93 8.82
C LYS A 270 -10.58 -23.69 9.88
N ASN A 271 -10.43 -23.39 11.17
CA ASN A 271 -11.03 -24.18 12.24
C ASN A 271 -12.21 -23.47 12.93
N ASP A 272 -13.44 -23.82 12.52
CA ASP A 272 -14.67 -23.25 13.10
C ASP A 272 -14.87 -23.59 14.58
N SER A 273 -14.39 -24.75 15.07
CA SER A 273 -14.57 -25.11 16.47
C SER A 273 -13.70 -24.26 17.40
N LEU A 274 -12.54 -23.81 16.93
CA LEU A 274 -11.67 -22.87 17.65
C LEU A 274 -12.33 -21.49 17.78
N TRP A 275 -12.87 -20.95 16.68
CA TRP A 275 -13.61 -19.68 16.71
C TRP A 275 -14.90 -19.77 17.55
N ALA A 276 -15.58 -20.92 17.56
CA ALA A 276 -16.75 -21.15 18.39
C ALA A 276 -16.42 -21.25 19.89
N ALA A 277 -15.28 -21.84 20.26
CA ALA A 277 -14.79 -21.86 21.63
C ALA A 277 -14.38 -20.44 22.10
N ALA A 278 -13.64 -19.73 21.26
CA ALA A 278 -13.21 -18.35 21.48
C ALA A 278 -14.40 -17.39 21.72
N ALA A 279 -15.51 -17.57 21.01
CA ALA A 279 -16.72 -16.77 21.15
C ALA A 279 -17.40 -16.89 22.54
N VAL A 280 -17.04 -17.90 23.34
CA VAL A 280 -17.60 -18.14 24.68
C VAL A 280 -16.62 -17.77 25.79
N GLY A 281 -15.31 -17.96 25.58
CA GLY A 281 -14.27 -17.78 26.61
C GLY A 281 -13.42 -16.51 26.53
N ASP A 282 -13.21 -15.95 25.33
CA ASP A 282 -12.15 -14.97 25.08
C ASP A 282 -12.69 -13.54 24.87
N ASN A 283 -11.82 -12.53 24.97
CA ASN A 283 -12.18 -11.14 24.76
C ASN A 283 -12.59 -10.88 23.30
N ALA A 284 -13.79 -10.33 23.10
CA ALA A 284 -14.34 -9.98 21.79
C ALA A 284 -13.40 -9.08 20.94
N VAL A 285 -12.68 -8.14 21.57
CA VAL A 285 -11.74 -7.25 20.90
C VAL A 285 -10.48 -8.00 20.47
N GLU A 286 -9.97 -8.88 21.32
CA GLU A 286 -8.81 -9.73 21.02
C GLU A 286 -9.11 -10.70 19.87
N ASN A 287 -10.29 -11.35 19.90
CA ASN A 287 -10.78 -12.23 18.85
C ASN A 287 -10.87 -11.52 17.49
N LEU A 288 -11.32 -10.25 17.49
CA LEU A 288 -11.32 -9.43 16.29
C LEU A 288 -9.90 -9.05 15.83
N GLY A 289 -8.98 -8.77 16.77
CA GLY A 289 -7.57 -8.54 16.47
C GLY A 289 -6.94 -9.75 15.76
N LYS A 290 -7.12 -10.96 16.32
CA LYS A 290 -6.69 -12.23 15.72
C LYS A 290 -7.29 -12.43 14.32
N LEU A 291 -8.59 -12.16 14.15
CA LEU A 291 -9.26 -12.25 12.85
C LEU A 291 -8.72 -11.23 11.83
N SER A 292 -8.43 -10.01 12.27
CA SER A 292 -7.84 -8.94 11.46
C SER A 292 -6.43 -9.31 10.97
N VAL A 293 -5.58 -9.88 11.83
CA VAL A 293 -4.26 -10.39 11.44
C VAL A 293 -4.38 -11.52 10.42
N CYS A 294 -5.29 -12.48 10.63
CA CYS A 294 -5.54 -13.56 9.67
C CYS A 294 -6.00 -13.04 8.29
N ASP A 295 -7.02 -12.18 8.26
CA ASP A 295 -7.57 -11.59 7.03
C ASP A 295 -6.49 -10.82 6.25
N ARG A 296 -5.70 -10.00 6.95
CA ARG A 296 -4.61 -9.22 6.35
C ARG A 296 -3.47 -10.09 5.84
N LEU A 297 -3.08 -11.16 6.55
CA LEU A 297 -2.07 -12.11 6.07
C LEU A 297 -2.55 -12.81 4.79
N TYR A 298 -3.81 -13.28 4.77
CA TYR A 298 -4.40 -13.95 3.62
C TYR A 298 -4.47 -13.01 2.40
N ARG A 299 -4.94 -11.77 2.58
CA ARG A 299 -4.97 -10.77 1.50
C ARG A 299 -3.57 -10.39 1.02
N ALA A 300 -2.63 -10.16 1.92
CA ALA A 300 -1.27 -9.77 1.57
C ALA A 300 -0.53 -10.89 0.82
N ASP A 301 -0.62 -12.13 1.29
CA ASP A 301 0.03 -13.28 0.64
C ASP A 301 -0.57 -13.55 -0.74
N ASP A 302 -1.91 -13.58 -0.88
CA ASP A 302 -2.55 -13.78 -2.18
C ASP A 302 -2.31 -12.62 -3.15
N LEU A 303 -2.23 -11.37 -2.67
CA LEU A 303 -1.85 -10.22 -3.49
C LEU A 303 -0.40 -10.39 -3.97
N HIS A 304 0.57 -10.60 -3.09
CA HIS A 304 1.97 -10.80 -3.47
C HIS A 304 2.16 -11.99 -4.43
N ASN A 305 1.45 -13.09 -4.22
CA ASN A 305 1.44 -14.23 -5.14
C ASN A 305 0.88 -13.83 -6.52
N SER A 306 -0.19 -13.03 -6.56
CA SER A 306 -0.79 -12.54 -7.81
C SER A 306 0.13 -11.59 -8.56
N LEU A 307 0.72 -10.60 -7.86
CA LEU A 307 1.72 -9.69 -8.44
C LEU A 307 2.91 -10.47 -9.00
N GLN A 308 3.42 -11.47 -8.26
CA GLN A 308 4.50 -12.33 -8.73
C GLN A 308 4.12 -13.09 -10.00
N ARG A 309 2.91 -13.68 -10.09
CA ARG A 309 2.43 -14.35 -11.32
C ARG A 309 2.33 -13.38 -12.50
N LEU A 310 1.86 -12.16 -12.29
CA LEU A 310 1.81 -11.11 -13.32
C LEU A 310 3.22 -10.76 -13.84
N TYR A 311 4.22 -10.59 -12.96
CA TYR A 311 5.61 -10.39 -13.38
C TYR A 311 6.19 -11.63 -14.09
N SER A 312 5.89 -12.85 -13.62
CA SER A 312 6.35 -14.09 -14.26
C SER A 312 5.80 -14.27 -15.67
N ILE A 313 4.59 -13.78 -15.98
CA ILE A 313 4.07 -13.78 -17.36
C ILE A 313 4.96 -12.93 -18.27
N LEU A 314 5.43 -11.75 -17.81
CA LEU A 314 6.36 -10.93 -18.59
C LEU A 314 7.69 -11.65 -18.83
N ASP A 315 8.25 -12.29 -17.78
CA ASP A 315 9.49 -13.06 -17.90
C ASP A 315 9.36 -14.23 -18.92
N VAL A 316 8.21 -14.92 -18.95
CA VAL A 316 7.93 -15.95 -19.97
C VAL A 316 7.95 -15.36 -21.38
N VAL A 317 7.24 -14.25 -21.64
CA VAL A 317 7.19 -13.61 -22.99
C VAL A 317 8.56 -13.09 -23.43
N VAL A 318 9.40 -12.66 -22.49
CA VAL A 318 10.78 -12.25 -22.77
C VAL A 318 11.61 -13.44 -23.33
N THR A 319 11.36 -14.65 -22.83
CA THR A 319 12.03 -15.88 -23.28
C THR A 319 11.37 -16.53 -24.50
N ASP A 320 10.05 -16.44 -24.62
CA ASP A 320 9.24 -16.94 -25.73
C ASP A 320 8.30 -15.82 -26.24
N PRO A 321 8.75 -15.00 -27.22
CA PRO A 321 7.93 -13.93 -27.78
C PRO A 321 6.72 -14.41 -28.60
N SER A 322 6.59 -15.72 -28.86
CA SER A 322 5.42 -16.31 -29.52
C SER A 322 4.27 -16.59 -28.55
N HIS A 323 4.56 -16.57 -27.24
CA HIS A 323 3.56 -16.77 -26.19
C HIS A 323 2.51 -15.65 -26.18
N SER A 324 1.26 -15.98 -25.85
CA SER A 324 0.16 -15.02 -25.77
C SER A 324 -0.14 -14.66 -24.30
N PRO A 325 0.41 -13.56 -23.76
CA PRO A 325 0.25 -13.19 -22.35
C PRO A 325 -1.13 -12.62 -22.01
N VAL A 326 -1.83 -12.03 -22.97
CA VAL A 326 -3.07 -11.28 -22.72
C VAL A 326 -4.15 -12.12 -22.02
N PRO A 327 -4.48 -13.35 -22.48
CA PRO A 327 -5.46 -14.19 -21.78
C PRO A 327 -5.03 -14.57 -20.37
N MET A 328 -3.73 -14.80 -20.13
CA MET A 328 -3.21 -15.14 -18.80
C MET A 328 -3.33 -13.98 -17.82
N ILE A 329 -3.04 -12.75 -18.26
CA ILE A 329 -3.16 -11.55 -17.41
C ILE A 329 -4.64 -11.30 -17.05
N LEU A 330 -5.55 -11.42 -18.02
CA LEU A 330 -6.99 -11.29 -17.77
C LEU A 330 -7.50 -12.38 -16.81
N HIS A 331 -7.07 -13.63 -17.00
CA HIS A 331 -7.41 -14.74 -16.11
C HIS A 331 -6.89 -14.53 -14.67
N GLU A 332 -5.67 -14.00 -14.50
CA GLU A 332 -5.10 -13.70 -13.19
C GLU A 332 -5.89 -12.60 -12.45
N VAL A 333 -6.35 -11.56 -13.16
CA VAL A 333 -7.24 -10.52 -12.60
C VAL A 333 -8.59 -11.10 -12.16
N GLU A 334 -9.16 -12.02 -12.94
CA GLU A 334 -10.43 -12.68 -12.59
C GLU A 334 -10.29 -13.67 -11.43
N SER A 335 -9.26 -14.51 -11.47
CA SER A 335 -8.94 -15.50 -10.45
C SER A 335 -8.72 -14.82 -9.09
N PHE A 336 -7.91 -13.76 -9.06
CA PHE A 336 -7.67 -13.00 -7.83
C PHE A 336 -8.94 -12.34 -7.27
N HIS A 337 -9.80 -11.78 -8.13
CA HIS A 337 -11.06 -11.20 -7.66
C HIS A 337 -11.98 -12.28 -7.06
N ALA A 338 -12.03 -13.48 -7.64
CA ALA A 338 -12.74 -14.61 -7.06
C ALA A 338 -12.13 -15.06 -5.72
N THR A 339 -10.81 -15.08 -5.57
CA THR A 339 -10.13 -15.34 -4.28
C THR A 339 -10.53 -14.31 -3.22
N MET A 340 -10.57 -13.01 -3.54
CA MET A 340 -11.00 -11.97 -2.60
C MET A 340 -12.46 -12.17 -2.13
N VAL A 341 -13.36 -12.62 -3.01
CA VAL A 341 -14.75 -12.95 -2.64
C VAL A 341 -14.80 -14.18 -1.71
N GLN A 342 -13.99 -15.20 -1.95
CA GLN A 342 -13.90 -16.38 -1.06
C GLN A 342 -13.35 -16.03 0.33
N GLN A 343 -12.33 -15.17 0.40
CA GLN A 343 -11.78 -14.66 1.66
C GLN A 343 -12.83 -13.84 2.42
N ASP A 344 -13.57 -12.95 1.75
CA ASP A 344 -14.64 -12.17 2.37
C ASP A 344 -15.73 -13.08 2.97
N ALA A 345 -16.17 -14.09 2.21
CA ALA A 345 -17.18 -15.05 2.68
C ALA A 345 -16.69 -15.88 3.88
N ARG A 346 -15.41 -16.31 3.88
CA ARG A 346 -14.82 -17.04 5.01
C ARG A 346 -14.73 -16.16 6.26
N HIS A 347 -14.31 -14.91 6.10
CA HIS A 347 -14.26 -13.95 7.18
C HIS A 347 -15.64 -13.69 7.79
N ASP A 348 -16.68 -13.58 6.95
CA ASP A 348 -18.04 -13.26 7.41
C ASP A 348 -18.72 -14.45 8.12
N GLN A 349 -18.34 -15.69 7.75
CA GLN A 349 -18.66 -16.88 8.56
C GLN A 349 -18.06 -16.77 9.97
N ILE A 350 -16.78 -16.39 10.09
CA ILE A 350 -16.11 -16.27 11.40
C ILE A 350 -16.73 -15.13 12.24
N LEU A 351 -17.05 -13.97 11.64
CA LEU A 351 -17.78 -12.91 12.33
C LEU A 351 -19.14 -13.38 12.86
N ALA A 352 -19.88 -14.17 12.08
CA ALA A 352 -21.16 -14.72 12.50
C ALA A 352 -21.04 -15.73 13.66
N ILE A 353 -19.92 -16.46 13.76
CA ILE A 353 -19.59 -17.32 14.90
C ILE A 353 -19.27 -16.46 16.14
N LEU A 354 -18.43 -15.43 15.98
CA LEU A 354 -17.94 -14.58 17.08
C LEU A 354 -18.99 -13.67 17.73
N LYS A 355 -20.09 -13.35 17.04
CA LYS A 355 -21.22 -12.54 17.56
C LYS A 355 -20.79 -11.23 18.24
N LEU A 356 -19.80 -10.56 17.65
CA LEU A 356 -19.20 -9.33 18.18
C LEU A 356 -20.23 -8.18 18.28
N PRO A 357 -20.04 -7.21 19.20
CA PRO A 357 -20.89 -6.03 19.31
C PRO A 357 -21.08 -5.30 17.97
N SER A 358 -22.31 -4.85 17.68
CA SER A 358 -22.68 -4.25 16.39
C SER A 358 -21.86 -3.00 16.02
N THR A 359 -21.49 -2.19 17.02
CA THR A 359 -20.62 -1.01 16.86
C THR A 359 -19.24 -1.38 16.36
N ILE A 360 -18.60 -2.38 16.96
CA ILE A 360 -17.28 -2.87 16.56
C ILE A 360 -17.37 -3.55 15.17
N THR A 361 -18.36 -4.41 14.99
CA THR A 361 -18.58 -5.16 13.73
C THR A 361 -18.81 -4.24 12.53
N SER A 362 -19.67 -3.22 12.65
CA SER A 362 -19.94 -2.28 11.56
C SER A 362 -18.72 -1.45 11.17
N SER A 363 -17.96 -0.97 12.16
CA SER A 363 -16.70 -0.23 11.95
C SER A 363 -15.67 -1.07 11.19
N TRP A 364 -15.50 -2.32 11.62
CA TRP A 364 -14.59 -3.26 10.99
C TRP A 364 -15.02 -3.67 9.58
N LEU A 365 -16.31 -3.93 9.36
CA LEU A 365 -16.86 -4.24 8.03
C LEU A 365 -16.63 -3.09 7.04
N ALA A 366 -16.82 -1.84 7.48
CA ALA A 366 -16.54 -0.66 6.65
C ALA A 366 -15.05 -0.57 6.28
N TYR A 367 -14.15 -0.66 7.26
CA TYR A 367 -12.70 -0.66 7.01
C TYR A 367 -12.26 -1.80 6.08
N ARG A 368 -12.73 -3.04 6.32
CA ARG A 368 -12.44 -4.20 5.46
C ARG A 368 -12.96 -4.00 4.04
N ALA A 369 -14.15 -3.40 3.88
CA ALA A 369 -14.70 -3.10 2.57
C ALA A 369 -13.81 -2.14 1.77
N LEU A 370 -13.31 -1.07 2.40
CA LEU A 370 -12.31 -0.16 1.80
C LEU A 370 -11.02 -0.92 1.44
N ARG A 371 -10.48 -1.70 2.39
CA ARG A 371 -9.22 -2.43 2.21
C ARG A 371 -9.28 -3.42 1.04
N ARG A 372 -10.40 -4.13 0.86
CA ARG A 372 -10.62 -5.01 -0.30
C ARG A 372 -10.51 -4.24 -1.62
N ARG A 373 -11.15 -3.07 -1.74
CA ARG A 373 -11.11 -2.29 -2.99
C ARG A 373 -9.70 -1.79 -3.28
N TRP A 374 -8.99 -1.32 -2.26
CA TRP A 374 -7.59 -0.91 -2.38
C TRP A 374 -6.69 -2.07 -2.83
N VAL A 375 -6.84 -3.27 -2.25
CA VAL A 375 -6.11 -4.48 -2.66
C VAL A 375 -6.38 -4.85 -4.13
N ILE A 376 -7.65 -4.80 -4.56
CA ILE A 376 -8.04 -5.03 -5.96
C ILE A 376 -7.41 -3.98 -6.87
N MET A 377 -7.47 -2.69 -6.51
CA MET A 377 -6.85 -1.61 -7.29
C MET A 377 -5.33 -1.82 -7.45
N LYS A 378 -4.62 -2.25 -6.40
CA LYS A 378 -3.18 -2.53 -6.44
C LYS A 378 -2.85 -3.72 -7.36
N GLN A 379 -3.68 -4.76 -7.40
CA GLN A 379 -3.51 -5.86 -8.36
C GLN A 379 -3.77 -5.41 -9.80
N VAL A 380 -4.87 -4.68 -10.02
CA VAL A 380 -5.32 -4.23 -11.34
C VAL A 380 -4.35 -3.21 -11.96
N ILE A 381 -3.74 -2.30 -11.18
CA ILE A 381 -2.73 -1.37 -11.71
C ILE A 381 -1.43 -2.10 -12.09
N THR A 382 -1.03 -3.16 -11.38
CA THR A 382 0.10 -3.99 -11.83
C THR A 382 -0.24 -4.75 -13.11
N ALA A 383 -1.45 -5.31 -13.25
CA ALA A 383 -1.88 -5.94 -14.49
C ALA A 383 -1.91 -4.94 -15.67
N PHE A 384 -2.34 -3.70 -15.43
CA PHE A 384 -2.25 -2.60 -16.39
C PHE A 384 -0.79 -2.30 -16.80
N HIS A 385 0.13 -2.14 -15.85
CA HIS A 385 1.54 -1.88 -16.17
C HIS A 385 2.19 -3.05 -16.91
N ILE A 386 1.84 -4.29 -16.58
CA ILE A 386 2.34 -5.49 -17.27
C ILE A 386 1.80 -5.54 -18.71
N LEU A 387 0.50 -5.35 -18.91
CA LEU A 387 -0.08 -5.24 -20.26
C LEU A 387 0.62 -4.12 -21.05
N MET A 388 0.74 -2.92 -20.49
CA MET A 388 1.42 -1.81 -21.15
C MET A 388 2.89 -2.10 -21.46
N SER A 389 3.61 -2.83 -20.59
CA SER A 389 5.00 -3.21 -20.85
C SER A 389 5.17 -4.08 -22.10
N LEU A 390 4.16 -4.86 -22.50
CA LEU A 390 4.19 -5.65 -23.73
C LEU A 390 4.34 -4.77 -24.98
N HIS A 391 3.82 -3.54 -24.97
CA HIS A 391 4.05 -2.60 -26.07
C HIS A 391 5.51 -2.17 -26.20
N PHE A 392 6.27 -2.18 -25.10
CA PHE A 392 7.66 -1.75 -25.04
C PHE A 392 8.66 -2.92 -24.95
N LEU A 393 8.20 -4.16 -25.15
CA LEU A 393 9.01 -5.37 -25.02
C LEU A 393 9.73 -5.71 -26.34
N PRO A 394 11.08 -5.59 -26.43
CA PRO A 394 11.78 -5.74 -27.71
C PRO A 394 11.74 -7.18 -28.25
N GLY A 395 11.09 -7.34 -29.40
CA GLY A 395 10.91 -8.62 -30.10
C GLY A 395 9.54 -9.27 -29.92
N PHE A 396 8.64 -8.68 -29.12
CA PHE A 396 7.25 -9.16 -29.00
C PHE A 396 6.39 -8.71 -30.19
N ALA A 397 5.47 -9.57 -30.65
CA ALA A 397 4.73 -9.38 -31.89
C ALA A 397 3.79 -8.14 -31.92
N CYS A 398 3.32 -7.68 -30.76
CA CYS A 398 2.48 -6.47 -30.64
C CYS A 398 3.24 -5.25 -30.09
N ALA A 399 4.57 -5.31 -30.00
CA ALA A 399 5.38 -4.20 -29.55
C ALA A 399 5.43 -3.06 -30.59
N ILE A 400 5.69 -1.83 -30.13
CA ILE A 400 5.90 -0.70 -31.03
C ILE A 400 7.18 -0.89 -31.89
N PRO A 401 7.25 -0.31 -33.10
CA PRO A 401 8.44 -0.41 -33.94
C PRO A 401 9.66 0.29 -33.32
N ASN A 402 10.85 -0.02 -33.85
CA ASN A 402 12.14 0.62 -33.53
C ASN A 402 12.61 0.49 -32.06
N LEU A 403 12.16 -0.54 -31.35
CA LEU A 403 12.66 -0.88 -30.01
C LEU A 403 14.10 -1.43 -30.03
N PRO A 404 14.88 -1.25 -28.95
CA PRO A 404 16.27 -1.71 -28.87
C PRO A 404 16.36 -3.24 -28.87
N SER A 405 16.80 -3.81 -30.01
CA SER A 405 16.82 -5.25 -30.26
C SER A 405 17.91 -6.02 -29.51
N GLY A 406 19.05 -5.37 -29.22
CA GLY A 406 20.24 -5.99 -28.62
C GLY A 406 20.25 -6.14 -27.09
N LEU A 407 19.12 -5.87 -26.40
CA LEU A 407 19.06 -5.98 -24.93
C LEU A 407 19.04 -7.45 -24.46
N PRO A 408 19.78 -7.82 -23.39
CA PRO A 408 19.64 -9.13 -22.76
C PRO A 408 18.25 -9.27 -22.11
N ALA A 409 17.78 -10.51 -21.95
CA ALA A 409 16.43 -10.83 -21.46
C ALA A 409 16.03 -10.04 -20.19
N SER A 410 16.87 -10.04 -19.15
CA SER A 410 16.61 -9.29 -17.92
C SER A 410 16.45 -7.79 -18.16
N ALA A 411 17.27 -7.19 -19.04
CA ALA A 411 17.16 -5.78 -19.40
C ALA A 411 15.94 -5.47 -20.27
N LYS A 412 15.49 -6.40 -21.13
CA LYS A 412 14.24 -6.24 -21.92
C LYS A 412 13.03 -6.06 -21.01
N ALA A 413 12.85 -6.94 -20.02
CA ALA A 413 11.76 -6.85 -19.05
C ALA A 413 11.84 -5.54 -18.23
N HIS A 414 13.05 -5.13 -17.84
CA HIS A 414 13.24 -3.90 -17.07
C HIS A 414 12.92 -2.65 -17.88
N TYR A 415 13.46 -2.54 -19.10
CA TYR A 415 13.17 -1.46 -20.05
C TYR A 415 11.67 -1.34 -20.34
N ALA A 416 11.02 -2.48 -20.62
CA ALA A 416 9.60 -2.52 -20.94
C ALA A 416 8.72 -1.99 -19.79
N LEU A 417 9.03 -2.38 -18.55
CA LEU A 417 8.34 -1.90 -17.36
C LEU A 417 8.60 -0.42 -17.08
N ASP A 418 9.83 0.07 -17.26
CA ASP A 418 10.15 1.47 -16.97
C ASP A 418 9.50 2.42 -18.00
N ARG A 419 9.37 1.99 -19.26
CA ARG A 419 8.59 2.70 -20.30
C ARG A 419 7.09 2.65 -20.01
N ALA A 420 6.57 1.54 -19.47
CA ALA A 420 5.17 1.41 -19.06
C ALA A 420 4.74 2.27 -17.86
N LEU A 421 5.68 2.97 -17.21
CA LEU A 421 5.43 3.96 -16.15
C LEU A 421 5.51 5.42 -16.65
N ASN A 422 5.87 5.65 -17.91
CA ASN A 422 5.97 6.99 -18.49
C ASN A 422 4.64 7.42 -19.12
N ALA A 423 4.10 8.58 -18.71
CA ALA A 423 2.79 9.06 -19.15
C ALA A 423 2.67 9.24 -20.69
N ASN A 424 3.70 9.78 -21.35
CA ASN A 424 3.70 10.04 -22.79
C ASN A 424 3.76 8.72 -23.59
N ASP A 425 4.51 7.75 -23.07
CA ASP A 425 4.60 6.41 -23.64
C ASP A 425 3.26 5.65 -23.49
N ILE A 426 2.64 5.70 -22.30
CA ILE A 426 1.32 5.14 -22.03
C ILE A 426 0.30 5.70 -23.02
N LEU A 427 0.22 7.03 -23.17
CA LEU A 427 -0.71 7.69 -24.10
C LEU A 427 -0.46 7.27 -25.55
N THR A 428 0.81 7.22 -25.98
CA THR A 428 1.18 6.81 -27.35
C THR A 428 0.76 5.37 -27.64
N ALA A 429 1.02 4.44 -26.71
CA ALA A 429 0.61 3.05 -26.84
C ALA A 429 -0.92 2.88 -26.79
N TRP A 430 -1.63 3.69 -25.98
CA TRP A 430 -3.09 3.67 -25.87
C TRP A 430 -3.83 4.02 -27.17
N MET A 431 -3.20 4.84 -28.03
CA MET A 431 -3.72 5.19 -29.35
C MET A 431 -3.53 4.08 -30.40
N THR A 432 -2.76 3.03 -30.10
CA THR A 432 -2.54 1.91 -31.04
C THR A 432 -3.73 0.95 -31.09
N LYS A 433 -3.83 0.18 -32.18
CA LYS A 433 -4.81 -0.91 -32.33
C LYS A 433 -4.11 -2.24 -32.12
N SER A 434 -4.19 -2.79 -30.91
CA SER A 434 -3.57 -4.08 -30.56
C SER A 434 -4.46 -4.86 -29.58
N ALA A 435 -4.26 -6.17 -29.51
CA ALA A 435 -4.92 -7.01 -28.49
C ALA A 435 -4.56 -6.60 -27.05
N VAL A 436 -3.39 -5.98 -26.85
CA VAL A 436 -2.95 -5.44 -25.57
C VAL A 436 -3.78 -4.20 -25.20
N VAL A 437 -4.06 -3.29 -26.14
CA VAL A 437 -4.92 -2.13 -25.89
C VAL A 437 -6.36 -2.53 -25.61
N GLU A 438 -6.92 -3.50 -26.33
CA GLU A 438 -8.28 -3.99 -26.01
C GLU A 438 -8.34 -4.64 -24.61
N ALA A 439 -7.31 -5.39 -24.22
CA ALA A 439 -7.21 -5.93 -22.86
C ALA A 439 -7.08 -4.84 -21.79
N LEU A 440 -6.29 -3.80 -22.04
CA LEU A 440 -6.20 -2.63 -21.17
C LEU A 440 -7.56 -1.94 -20.99
N ARG A 441 -8.34 -1.79 -22.07
CA ARG A 441 -9.71 -1.26 -22.03
C ARG A 441 -10.69 -2.15 -21.26
N ALA A 442 -10.46 -3.47 -21.22
CA ALA A 442 -11.26 -4.38 -20.39
C ALA A 442 -10.87 -4.35 -18.89
N VAL A 443 -9.61 -4.02 -18.58
CA VAL A 443 -9.05 -3.99 -17.22
C VAL A 443 -9.31 -2.63 -16.52
N LEU A 444 -9.20 -1.52 -17.25
CA LEU A 444 -9.32 -0.16 -16.69
C LEU A 444 -10.66 0.11 -15.96
N PRO A 445 -11.84 -0.30 -16.48
CA PRO A 445 -13.11 -0.11 -15.80
C PRO A 445 -13.18 -0.79 -14.43
N ARG A 446 -12.48 -1.91 -14.23
CA ARG A 446 -12.42 -2.61 -12.93
C ARG A 446 -11.65 -1.80 -11.89
N ARG A 447 -10.61 -1.04 -12.29
CA ARG A 447 -9.89 -0.10 -11.41
C ARG A 447 -10.79 1.08 -11.03
N ALA A 448 -11.53 1.63 -11.99
CA ALA A 448 -12.48 2.72 -11.76
C ALA A 448 -13.61 2.29 -10.82
N GLU A 449 -14.26 1.16 -11.08
CA GLU A 449 -15.33 0.62 -10.25
C GLU A 449 -14.85 0.37 -8.81
N ALA A 450 -13.67 -0.23 -8.63
CA ALA A 450 -13.10 -0.44 -7.30
C ALA A 450 -12.82 0.90 -6.57
N ALA A 451 -12.30 1.90 -7.27
CA ALA A 451 -12.00 3.22 -6.69
C ALA A 451 -13.29 4.01 -6.35
N GLU A 452 -14.30 4.00 -7.21
CA GLU A 452 -15.61 4.62 -6.97
C GLU A 452 -16.35 3.93 -5.82
N GLN A 453 -16.34 2.59 -5.77
CA GLN A 453 -16.86 1.85 -4.63
C GLN A 453 -16.13 2.22 -3.33
N LEU A 454 -14.79 2.30 -3.33
CA LEU A 454 -14.01 2.69 -2.15
C LEU A 454 -14.44 4.08 -1.65
N LEU A 455 -14.48 5.05 -2.55
CA LEU A 455 -14.87 6.43 -2.24
C LEU A 455 -16.31 6.50 -1.68
N SER A 456 -17.25 5.78 -2.29
CA SER A 456 -18.62 5.66 -1.80
C SER A 456 -18.71 5.03 -0.41
N HIS A 457 -17.97 3.94 -0.14
CA HIS A 457 -17.95 3.32 1.20
C HIS A 457 -17.36 4.27 2.27
N PHE A 458 -16.38 5.10 1.92
CA PHE A 458 -15.82 6.10 2.84
C PHE A 458 -16.81 7.23 3.16
N VAL A 459 -17.55 7.70 2.14
CA VAL A 459 -18.59 8.72 2.32
C VAL A 459 -19.68 8.22 3.27
N HIS A 460 -20.16 6.98 3.11
CA HIS A 460 -21.23 6.39 3.92
C HIS A 460 -20.76 5.76 5.25
N MET A 461 -19.49 5.91 5.60
CA MET A 461 -18.88 5.24 6.75
C MET A 461 -19.37 5.80 8.11
N PRO A 462 -19.69 4.93 9.10
CA PRO A 462 -20.12 5.37 10.43
C PRO A 462 -19.11 6.29 11.13
N ARG A 463 -19.56 7.47 11.58
CA ARG A 463 -18.75 8.45 12.31
C ARG A 463 -18.57 8.04 13.78
N GLY A 464 -17.51 8.54 14.43
CA GLY A 464 -17.24 8.29 15.85
C GLY A 464 -16.77 6.87 16.16
N THR A 465 -16.16 6.17 15.20
CA THR A 465 -15.70 4.78 15.35
C THR A 465 -14.18 4.72 15.32
N MET A 466 -13.57 3.84 16.13
CA MET A 466 -12.12 3.62 16.10
C MET A 466 -11.72 2.97 14.78
N GLN A 467 -10.98 3.71 13.96
CA GLN A 467 -10.47 3.29 12.67
C GLN A 467 -9.04 3.78 12.47
N PRO A 468 -8.21 3.09 11.68
CA PRO A 468 -6.87 3.57 11.33
C PRO A 468 -6.97 4.76 10.36
N VAL A 469 -7.12 5.96 10.93
CA VAL A 469 -7.49 7.18 10.21
C VAL A 469 -6.56 7.43 9.03
N HIS A 470 -5.24 7.45 9.26
CA HIS A 470 -4.26 7.76 8.23
C HIS A 470 -4.21 6.72 7.10
N ASP A 471 -4.38 5.42 7.39
CA ASP A 471 -4.48 4.37 6.37
C ASP A 471 -5.74 4.54 5.50
N VAL A 472 -6.88 4.85 6.14
CA VAL A 472 -8.14 5.14 5.43
C VAL A 472 -8.02 6.38 4.55
N LEU A 473 -7.47 7.49 5.07
CA LEU A 473 -7.24 8.71 4.30
C LEU A 473 -6.33 8.44 3.08
N ALA A 474 -5.25 7.69 3.26
CA ALA A 474 -4.34 7.31 2.18
C ALA A 474 -5.05 6.46 1.10
N MET A 475 -5.85 5.46 1.52
CA MET A 475 -6.64 4.63 0.59
C MET A 475 -7.62 5.48 -0.25
N VAL A 476 -8.27 6.49 0.36
CA VAL A 476 -9.21 7.39 -0.34
C VAL A 476 -8.47 8.33 -1.31
N VAL A 477 -7.35 8.93 -0.90
CA VAL A 477 -6.53 9.77 -1.78
C VAL A 477 -6.06 9.00 -3.02
N GLU A 478 -5.61 7.75 -2.84
CA GLU A 478 -5.20 6.88 -3.96
C GLU A 478 -6.38 6.49 -4.88
N ALA A 479 -7.60 6.33 -4.34
CA ALA A 479 -8.81 6.12 -5.14
C ALA A 479 -9.19 7.36 -5.96
N CYS A 480 -9.16 8.55 -5.36
CA CYS A 480 -9.44 9.81 -6.07
C CYS A 480 -8.42 10.06 -7.21
N LYS A 481 -7.13 9.83 -6.96
CA LYS A 481 -6.09 9.89 -8.01
C LYS A 481 -6.40 8.92 -9.15
N ALA A 482 -6.72 7.67 -8.85
CA ALA A 482 -7.02 6.65 -9.86
C ALA A 482 -8.25 7.02 -10.71
N LEU A 483 -9.31 7.57 -10.12
CA LEU A 483 -10.50 8.03 -10.85
C LEU A 483 -10.18 9.17 -11.82
N VAL A 484 -9.41 10.17 -11.37
CA VAL A 484 -8.98 11.31 -12.20
C VAL A 484 -8.05 10.85 -13.32
N GLU A 485 -7.06 10.02 -13.02
CA GLU A 485 -6.11 9.43 -13.99
C GLU A 485 -6.85 8.68 -15.11
N ILE A 486 -7.78 7.80 -14.73
CA ILE A 486 -8.60 7.01 -15.67
C ILE A 486 -9.46 7.92 -16.54
N GLN A 487 -10.10 8.93 -15.95
CA GLN A 487 -11.02 9.81 -16.68
C GLN A 487 -10.29 10.72 -17.68
N VAL A 488 -9.13 11.27 -17.29
CA VAL A 488 -8.28 12.04 -18.20
C VAL A 488 -7.75 11.15 -19.33
N GLY A 489 -7.36 9.90 -19.04
CA GLY A 489 -6.98 8.92 -20.07
C GLY A 489 -8.12 8.61 -21.05
N ILE A 490 -9.34 8.39 -20.55
CA ILE A 490 -10.54 8.17 -21.36
C ILE A 490 -10.82 9.37 -22.27
N TRP A 491 -10.78 10.60 -21.74
CA TRP A 491 -11.00 11.82 -22.52
C TRP A 491 -9.94 12.02 -23.60
N THR A 492 -8.66 11.87 -23.26
CA THR A 492 -7.53 12.00 -24.20
C THR A 492 -7.67 11.05 -25.39
N TYR A 493 -8.16 9.83 -25.14
CA TYR A 493 -8.39 8.81 -26.17
C TYR A 493 -9.68 9.03 -26.98
N GLN A 494 -10.82 9.17 -26.30
CA GLN A 494 -12.13 9.24 -26.97
C GLN A 494 -12.38 10.60 -27.66
N ARG A 495 -11.64 11.64 -27.26
CA ARG A 495 -11.81 13.04 -27.68
C ARG A 495 -13.29 13.47 -27.78
N PRO A 496 -14.11 13.24 -26.74
CA PRO A 496 -15.55 13.47 -26.80
C PRO A 496 -15.90 14.93 -27.12
N VAL A 497 -16.99 15.15 -27.86
CA VAL A 497 -17.43 16.51 -28.24
C VAL A 497 -17.85 17.32 -27.00
N THR A 498 -18.34 16.67 -25.95
CA THR A 498 -18.60 17.26 -24.64
C THR A 498 -18.09 16.35 -23.52
N ALA A 499 -17.29 16.89 -22.62
CA ALA A 499 -16.74 16.19 -21.47
C ALA A 499 -17.52 16.57 -20.21
N GLY A 500 -18.76 16.07 -20.08
CA GLY A 500 -19.56 16.30 -18.87
C GLY A 500 -18.84 15.82 -17.60
N PRO A 501 -19.12 16.43 -16.42
CA PRO A 501 -18.50 16.03 -15.17
C PRO A 501 -18.84 14.57 -14.84
N PRO A 502 -17.87 13.73 -14.42
CA PRO A 502 -18.13 12.34 -14.13
C PRO A 502 -18.99 12.18 -12.86
N PRO A 503 -19.81 11.11 -12.77
CA PRO A 503 -20.81 10.95 -11.70
C PRO A 503 -20.21 10.82 -10.30
N TRP A 504 -18.95 10.40 -10.18
CA TRP A 504 -18.22 10.30 -8.92
C TRP A 504 -17.57 11.62 -8.45
N LEU A 505 -17.52 12.68 -9.28
CA LEU A 505 -16.90 13.95 -8.90
C LEU A 505 -17.50 14.58 -7.62
N PRO A 506 -18.84 14.55 -7.38
CA PRO A 506 -19.42 14.99 -6.12
C PRO A 506 -18.89 14.21 -4.90
N LEU A 507 -18.64 12.90 -5.05
CA LEU A 507 -18.13 12.06 -3.96
C LEU A 507 -16.72 12.48 -3.52
N ILE A 508 -15.89 13.05 -4.41
CA ILE A 508 -14.58 13.63 -4.03
C ILE A 508 -14.78 14.85 -3.13
N GLY A 509 -15.74 15.72 -3.46
CA GLY A 509 -16.08 16.88 -2.63
C GLY A 509 -16.65 16.48 -1.27
N GLU A 510 -17.55 15.50 -1.23
CA GLU A 510 -18.10 14.97 0.02
C GLU A 510 -17.01 14.29 0.87
N ALA A 511 -16.10 13.52 0.26
CA ALA A 511 -14.93 12.97 0.94
C ALA A 511 -14.01 14.07 1.49
N GLY A 512 -13.73 15.13 0.72
CA GLY A 512 -12.98 16.29 1.19
C GLY A 512 -13.63 16.98 2.39
N GLN A 513 -14.95 17.17 2.39
CA GLN A 513 -15.70 17.71 3.53
C GLN A 513 -15.65 16.80 4.77
N ILE A 514 -15.66 15.48 4.59
CA ILE A 514 -15.50 14.51 5.68
C ILE A 514 -14.10 14.62 6.29
N MET A 515 -13.06 14.70 5.46
CA MET A 515 -11.69 14.90 5.92
C MET A 515 -11.49 16.27 6.61
N ARG A 516 -12.15 17.34 6.12
CA ARG A 516 -12.15 18.66 6.79
C ARG A 516 -12.89 18.64 8.12
N SER A 517 -14.04 17.97 8.23
CA SER A 517 -14.73 17.86 9.53
C SER A 517 -13.95 17.01 10.54
N GLN A 518 -13.18 16.02 10.08
CA GLN A 518 -12.14 15.36 10.87
C GLN A 518 -11.01 16.32 11.28
N ALA A 519 -10.61 17.27 10.44
CA ALA A 519 -9.58 18.26 10.77
C ALA A 519 -10.05 19.40 11.70
N GLN A 520 -11.35 19.77 11.69
CA GLN A 520 -11.93 20.85 12.51
C GLN A 520 -11.80 20.64 14.03
N TYR A 521 -11.33 19.46 14.45
CA TYR A 521 -11.12 19.10 15.84
C TYR A 521 -9.81 19.64 16.44
N THR A 522 -8.86 20.14 15.64
CA THR A 522 -7.70 20.90 16.14
C THR A 522 -8.03 22.37 16.34
N THR A 523 -7.64 22.96 17.47
CA THR A 523 -7.46 24.41 17.56
C THR A 523 -6.34 24.85 16.63
N PRO A 524 -6.58 25.76 15.67
CA PRO A 524 -5.51 26.30 14.85
C PRO A 524 -4.62 27.19 15.73
N ASP A 525 -3.38 26.76 15.95
CA ASP A 525 -2.35 27.61 16.52
C ASP A 525 -1.75 28.48 15.40
N PRO A 526 -1.91 29.82 15.46
CA PRO A 526 -1.38 30.71 14.44
C PRO A 526 0.16 30.84 14.48
N GLU A 527 0.84 30.39 15.53
CA GLU A 527 2.31 30.49 15.65
C GLU A 527 3.05 29.29 15.05
N SER A 528 2.56 28.05 15.21
CA SER A 528 3.21 26.85 14.66
C SER A 528 3.04 26.64 13.15
N GLY A 529 1.97 27.20 12.54
CA GLY A 529 1.75 27.12 11.08
C GLY A 529 1.59 25.70 10.51
N GLY A 530 1.29 24.72 11.36
CA GLY A 530 1.13 23.32 10.98
C GLY A 530 -0.23 23.00 10.35
N GLU A 531 -0.32 21.83 9.73
CA GLU A 531 -1.55 21.31 9.13
C GLU A 531 -1.82 19.88 9.64
N THR A 532 -3.09 19.48 9.77
CA THR A 532 -3.43 18.07 10.03
C THR A 532 -3.39 17.26 8.74
N ILE A 533 -3.04 15.97 8.81
CA ILE A 533 -3.06 15.10 7.63
C ILE A 533 -4.43 15.07 6.96
N ALA A 534 -5.51 15.10 7.75
CA ALA A 534 -6.87 15.13 7.22
C ALA A 534 -7.14 16.39 6.39
N ASN A 535 -6.68 17.58 6.82
CA ASN A 535 -6.82 18.80 6.01
C ASN A 535 -5.92 18.78 4.77
N GLY A 536 -4.69 18.27 4.88
CA GLY A 536 -3.78 18.13 3.74
C GLY A 536 -4.33 17.17 2.68
N CYS A 537 -4.88 16.02 3.08
CA CYS A 537 -5.58 15.10 2.20
C CYS A 537 -6.82 15.75 1.55
N ALA A 538 -7.61 16.51 2.32
CA ALA A 538 -8.76 17.24 1.78
C ALA A 538 -8.34 18.30 0.73
N ASN A 539 -7.28 19.06 1.00
CA ASN A 539 -6.71 20.03 0.07
C ASN A 539 -6.22 19.37 -1.22
N ILE A 540 -5.64 18.17 -1.14
CA ILE A 540 -5.30 17.36 -2.33
C ILE A 540 -6.58 16.96 -3.10
N LEU A 541 -7.64 16.51 -2.41
CA LEU A 541 -8.89 16.12 -3.07
C LEU A 541 -9.58 17.31 -3.76
N ASP A 542 -9.63 18.47 -3.11
CA ASP A 542 -10.19 19.70 -3.68
C ASP A 542 -9.36 20.20 -4.86
N SER A 543 -8.02 20.11 -4.79
CA SER A 543 -7.11 20.42 -5.90
C SER A 543 -7.30 19.47 -7.10
N LEU A 544 -7.48 18.17 -6.86
CA LEU A 544 -7.80 17.18 -7.90
C LEU A 544 -9.16 17.46 -8.54
N ALA A 545 -10.19 17.72 -7.73
CA ALA A 545 -11.53 18.03 -8.21
C ALA A 545 -11.55 19.35 -9.01
N GLN A 546 -10.79 20.36 -8.58
CA GLN A 546 -10.69 21.63 -9.29
C GLN A 546 -9.92 21.49 -10.61
N SER A 547 -8.77 20.80 -10.60
CA SER A 547 -8.00 20.51 -11.81
C SER A 547 -8.83 19.77 -12.86
N LEU A 548 -9.71 18.86 -12.43
CA LEU A 548 -10.64 18.15 -13.32
C LEU A 548 -11.71 19.10 -13.90
N ARG A 549 -12.28 20.00 -13.10
CA ARG A 549 -13.23 21.03 -13.58
C ARG A 549 -12.58 22.00 -14.55
N ASP A 550 -11.35 22.43 -14.28
CA ASP A 550 -10.59 23.32 -15.16
C ASP A 550 -10.27 22.62 -16.50
N CYS A 551 -9.95 21.32 -16.46
CA CYS A 551 -9.79 20.49 -17.65
C CYS A 551 -11.09 20.38 -18.47
N ILE A 552 -12.23 20.12 -17.81
CA ILE A 552 -13.57 20.13 -18.45
C ILE A 552 -13.83 21.47 -19.14
N ALA A 553 -13.71 22.57 -18.40
CA ALA A 553 -13.96 23.92 -18.91
C ALA A 553 -12.98 24.33 -20.03
N ALA A 554 -11.75 23.80 -20.04
CA ALA A 554 -10.79 24.01 -21.12
C ALA A 554 -11.19 23.26 -22.40
N MET A 555 -11.57 21.98 -22.28
CA MET A 555 -12.06 21.18 -23.43
C MET A 555 -13.33 21.79 -24.05
N GLU A 556 -14.25 22.28 -23.22
CA GLU A 556 -15.48 22.95 -23.68
C GLU A 556 -15.21 24.31 -24.37
N LYS A 557 -14.15 25.04 -23.99
CA LYS A 557 -13.88 26.40 -24.49
C LYS A 557 -12.94 26.50 -25.68
N LYS A 558 -12.00 25.57 -25.86
CA LYS A 558 -10.85 25.76 -26.76
C LYS A 558 -10.58 24.64 -27.77
N HIS A 559 -11.45 23.62 -27.84
CA HIS A 559 -11.15 22.36 -28.54
C HIS A 559 -9.87 21.68 -28.01
N TRP A 560 -9.51 20.52 -28.59
CA TRP A 560 -8.49 19.61 -28.03
C TRP A 560 -7.05 20.16 -28.02
N ASP A 561 -6.78 21.26 -28.72
CA ASP A 561 -5.45 21.88 -28.86
C ASP A 561 -4.81 22.25 -27.50
N VAL A 562 -5.61 22.60 -26.50
CA VAL A 562 -5.11 22.88 -25.13
C VAL A 562 -4.66 21.62 -24.43
N LEU A 563 -5.38 20.51 -24.62
CA LEU A 563 -5.05 19.26 -23.96
C LEU A 563 -3.77 18.66 -24.56
N ASP A 564 -3.60 18.77 -25.88
CA ASP A 564 -2.36 18.38 -26.57
C ASP A 564 -1.16 19.23 -26.12
N GLN A 565 -1.35 20.54 -25.87
CA GLN A 565 -0.31 21.39 -25.26
C GLN A 565 -0.02 21.07 -23.77
N VAL A 566 -1.05 20.85 -22.95
CA VAL A 566 -0.91 20.63 -21.49
C VAL A 566 -0.34 19.26 -21.17
N LEU A 567 -0.72 18.21 -21.92
CA LEU A 567 -0.17 16.87 -21.76
C LEU A 567 1.22 16.71 -22.39
N GLY A 568 1.74 17.74 -23.07
CA GLY A 568 3.00 17.63 -23.80
C GLY A 568 2.95 16.55 -24.88
N ILE A 569 1.77 16.28 -25.44
CA ILE A 569 1.60 15.43 -26.62
C ILE A 569 2.14 16.24 -27.79
N VAL A 570 3.47 16.18 -27.94
CA VAL A 570 4.12 16.48 -29.20
C VAL A 570 3.35 15.68 -30.24
N GLN A 571 2.64 16.38 -31.13
CA GLN A 571 2.09 15.77 -32.32
C GLN A 571 3.24 14.98 -32.92
N ALA A 572 3.10 13.65 -32.99
CA ALA A 572 4.02 12.84 -33.75
C ALA A 572 3.86 13.34 -35.18
N GLN A 573 4.74 14.27 -35.58
CA GLN A 573 4.90 14.61 -36.97
C GLN A 573 5.07 13.26 -37.67
N PRO A 574 4.33 12.98 -38.76
CA PRO A 574 4.76 11.93 -39.64
C PRO A 574 6.22 12.26 -39.94
N LEU A 575 7.13 11.36 -39.56
CA LEU A 575 8.51 11.47 -39.95
C LEU A 575 8.49 11.34 -41.47
N ASP A 576 8.43 12.48 -42.16
CA ASP A 576 8.92 12.64 -43.51
C ASP A 576 10.44 12.41 -43.46
N ILE A 577 10.80 11.14 -43.23
CA ILE A 577 12.13 10.63 -43.48
C ILE A 577 12.37 10.93 -44.96
N PRO A 578 13.33 11.78 -45.32
CA PRO A 578 13.70 11.93 -46.72
C PRO A 578 14.12 10.54 -47.18
N ILE A 579 13.34 9.92 -48.06
CA ILE A 579 13.67 8.63 -48.65
C ILE A 579 15.08 8.82 -49.22
N PRO A 580 16.11 8.11 -48.69
CA PRO A 580 17.45 8.26 -49.22
C PRO A 580 17.38 7.94 -50.71
N PRO A 581 17.97 8.77 -51.60
CA PRO A 581 17.91 8.52 -53.03
C PRO A 581 18.37 7.08 -53.25
N GLN A 582 17.51 6.27 -53.88
CA GLN A 582 17.80 4.86 -54.12
C GLN A 582 19.19 4.75 -54.75
N PRO A 583 20.07 3.85 -54.26
CA PRO A 583 21.33 3.61 -54.93
C PRO A 583 21.02 3.27 -56.39
N GLN A 584 21.46 4.12 -57.31
CA GLN A 584 21.30 3.86 -58.73
C GLN A 584 22.01 2.54 -59.01
N THR A 585 21.24 1.52 -59.37
CA THR A 585 21.75 0.22 -59.78
C THR A 585 22.47 0.39 -61.11
N THR A 586 23.75 0.73 -61.03
CA THR A 586 24.67 0.60 -62.16
C THR A 586 24.60 -0.84 -62.66
N PRO A 587 24.41 -1.08 -63.97
CA PRO A 587 24.42 -2.43 -64.51
C PRO A 587 25.75 -3.11 -64.18
N PRO A 588 25.76 -4.41 -63.84
CA PRO A 588 27.00 -5.11 -63.54
C PRO A 588 27.90 -5.11 -64.78
N GLN A 589 29.06 -4.45 -64.69
CA GLN A 589 30.11 -4.60 -65.68
C GLN A 589 30.60 -6.04 -65.66
N MET A 590 30.59 -6.69 -66.83
CA MET A 590 31.14 -8.04 -66.98
C MET A 590 32.64 -8.03 -66.62
N PRO A 591 33.13 -8.96 -65.78
CA PRO A 591 34.56 -9.14 -65.61
C PRO A 591 35.18 -9.65 -66.92
N PRO A 592 36.41 -9.25 -67.27
CA PRO A 592 37.06 -9.69 -68.50
C PRO A 592 37.32 -11.20 -68.47
N GLN A 593 36.96 -11.87 -69.56
CA GLN A 593 37.27 -13.28 -69.78
C GLN A 593 38.78 -13.46 -69.94
N ASN A 594 39.40 -14.26 -69.07
CA ASN A 594 40.73 -14.83 -69.29
C ASN A 594 40.68 -16.34 -69.10
N LEU A 595 40.97 -17.06 -70.18
CA LEU A 595 41.22 -18.51 -70.28
C LEU A 595 42.65 -18.69 -70.84
N PRO A 596 43.28 -19.87 -70.71
CA PRO A 596 43.64 -20.53 -69.46
C PRO A 596 45.13 -20.93 -69.44
N THR A 597 45.66 -21.40 -68.30
CA THR A 597 46.93 -22.15 -68.27
C THR A 597 46.89 -23.24 -67.19
N PRO A 598 47.52 -24.42 -67.39
CA PRO A 598 47.07 -25.66 -66.73
C PRO A 598 48.07 -26.12 -65.62
N PRO A 599 47.98 -27.33 -65.05
CA PRO A 599 47.83 -27.51 -63.62
C PRO A 599 49.14 -27.85 -62.87
N HIS A 600 49.18 -27.57 -61.57
CA HIS A 600 50.14 -28.23 -60.68
C HIS A 600 49.41 -28.96 -59.55
N ILE A 601 49.66 -30.27 -59.48
CA ILE A 601 49.08 -31.20 -58.50
C ILE A 601 50.00 -31.25 -57.25
N PRO A 602 49.46 -31.07 -56.03
CA PRO A 602 50.06 -31.59 -54.80
C PRO A 602 49.43 -32.95 -54.41
N PRO A 603 50.17 -33.85 -53.74
CA PRO A 603 49.78 -35.25 -53.60
C PRO A 603 48.72 -35.54 -52.54
N GLN A 604 48.00 -36.64 -52.74
CA GLN A 604 47.13 -37.25 -51.73
C GLN A 604 47.94 -37.78 -50.54
N ALA A 605 47.43 -37.58 -49.33
CA ALA A 605 47.82 -38.33 -48.14
C ALA A 605 46.65 -39.20 -47.67
N SER A 606 46.77 -40.51 -47.87
CA SER A 606 45.87 -41.54 -47.33
C SER A 606 46.35 -42.03 -45.96
N PRO A 607 45.51 -42.69 -45.14
CA PRO A 607 45.71 -42.75 -43.69
C PRO A 607 46.71 -43.81 -43.24
N GLN A 608 47.35 -43.60 -42.09
CA GLN A 608 48.10 -44.63 -41.37
C GLN A 608 47.39 -45.04 -40.08
N GLN A 609 47.20 -46.35 -39.92
CA GLN A 609 46.77 -47.02 -38.69
C GLN A 609 48.00 -47.62 -37.99
N GLY A 610 48.12 -47.43 -36.67
CA GLY A 610 48.92 -48.28 -35.76
C GLY A 610 50.44 -48.28 -35.95
N PRO A 611 51.19 -49.08 -35.15
CA PRO A 611 50.72 -50.13 -34.24
C PRO A 611 51.26 -50.04 -32.78
N ALA A 612 50.92 -51.08 -32.00
CA ALA A 612 51.38 -51.43 -30.63
C ALA A 612 50.70 -50.69 -29.46
#